data_AF-I4Y616-F1
#
_entry.id   AF-I4Y616-F1
#
_cell.length_a   1.000
_cell.length_b   1.000
_cell.length_c   1.000
_cell.angle_alpha   90.00
_cell.angle_beta   90.00
_cell.angle_gamma   90.00
#
_symmetry.space_group_name_H-M   'P 1'
#
loop_
_entity.id
_entity.type
_entity.pdbx_description
1 polymer ?
#
loop_
_entity_poly.entity_id
_entity_poly.type
_entity_poly.pdbx_seq_one_letter_code
_entity_poly.pdbx_strand_id
1 'polypeptide(L)'
;MKDYKHMHLVNDFTLLEEKKRLVEELGKGASKSIHPNQQQRQHYKTNELIRTYANEGVELLLSPQGMERRRKDHTFFDTRAGELKMTCDIVEGDNIRVVHQVLQSMTIQSILKQKLNMDDISCLHTYIKSQDGRNIKAEHSEEIIETLRGTTVIDYPVLVLSSTPLDKRWRTEEHMKFDNDSDDSDSSISSSSSDSDSSDSDLSGIADDADITIDIN
;
A
#
# COMPACT_ATOMS: atom_id res chain seq x y z
N MET A 1 -32.94 -19.27 -44.28
CA MET A 1 -32.46 -17.98 -43.73
C MET A 1 -32.13 -18.14 -42.25
N LYS A 2 -30.89 -18.52 -41.91
CA LYS A 2 -30.39 -18.55 -40.51
C LYS A 2 -28.87 -18.27 -40.47
N ASP A 3 -28.43 -17.13 -41.01
CA ASP A 3 -27.00 -16.77 -41.02
C ASP A 3 -26.67 -15.48 -40.22
N TYR A 4 -27.68 -14.78 -39.71
CA TYR A 4 -27.48 -13.48 -39.03
C TYR A 4 -26.94 -13.61 -37.59
N LYS A 5 -27.02 -14.78 -36.96
CA LYS A 5 -26.58 -14.96 -35.56
C LYS A 5 -25.06 -15.14 -35.43
N HIS A 6 -24.37 -15.53 -36.50
CA HIS A 6 -22.90 -15.69 -36.51
C HIS A 6 -22.17 -14.43 -36.98
N MET A 7 -22.82 -13.58 -37.77
CA MET A 7 -22.29 -12.27 -38.18
C MET A 7 -22.01 -11.35 -36.99
N HIS A 8 -22.88 -11.36 -35.96
CA HIS A 8 -22.66 -10.56 -34.75
C HIS A 8 -21.45 -11.05 -33.95
N LEU A 9 -21.28 -12.36 -33.76
CA LEU A 9 -20.14 -12.92 -33.03
C LEU A 9 -18.80 -12.70 -33.75
N VAL A 10 -18.79 -12.74 -35.08
CA VAL A 10 -17.58 -12.45 -35.88
C VAL A 10 -17.23 -10.96 -35.79
N ASN A 11 -18.22 -10.06 -35.81
CA ASN A 11 -18.01 -8.63 -35.62
C ASN A 11 -17.56 -8.28 -34.19
N ASP A 12 -18.05 -9.00 -33.19
CA ASP A 12 -17.64 -8.82 -31.80
C ASP A 12 -16.20 -9.34 -31.58
N PHE A 13 -15.82 -10.42 -32.26
CA PHE A 13 -14.45 -10.95 -32.22
C PHE A 13 -13.45 -10.00 -32.91
N THR A 14 -13.78 -9.47 -34.09
CA THR A 14 -12.93 -8.50 -34.78
C THR A 14 -12.81 -7.20 -33.99
N LEU A 15 -13.90 -6.73 -33.36
CA LEU A 15 -13.86 -5.57 -32.47
C LEU A 15 -13.02 -5.82 -31.21
N LEU A 16 -13.09 -7.02 -30.63
CA LEU A 16 -12.25 -7.39 -29.48
C LEU A 16 -10.76 -7.46 -29.86
N GLU A 17 -10.47 -8.04 -31.02
CA GLU A 17 -9.10 -8.17 -31.52
C GLU A 17 -8.50 -6.81 -31.89
N GLU A 18 -9.30 -5.92 -32.48
CA GLU A 18 -8.91 -4.54 -32.75
C GLU A 18 -8.68 -3.75 -31.46
N LYS A 19 -9.55 -3.87 -30.45
CA LYS A 19 -9.34 -3.24 -29.14
C LYS A 19 -8.14 -3.82 -28.39
N LYS A 20 -7.92 -5.13 -28.43
CA LYS A 20 -6.74 -5.79 -27.86
C LYS A 20 -5.46 -5.24 -28.52
N ARG A 21 -5.45 -5.15 -29.85
CA ARG A 21 -4.33 -4.59 -30.61
C ARG A 21 -4.08 -3.13 -30.26
N LEU A 22 -5.14 -2.33 -30.09
CA LEU A 22 -5.04 -0.92 -29.72
C LEU A 22 -4.46 -0.74 -28.30
N VAL A 23 -4.83 -1.61 -27.35
CA VAL A 23 -4.25 -1.64 -26.00
C VAL A 23 -2.79 -2.09 -26.03
N GLU A 24 -2.44 -3.11 -26.83
CA GLU A 24 -1.05 -3.55 -26.99
C GLU A 24 -0.16 -2.51 -27.68
N GLU A 25 -0.67 -1.79 -28.68
CA GLU A 25 0.05 -0.71 -29.36
C GLU A 25 0.22 0.51 -28.44
N LEU A 26 -0.79 0.86 -27.63
CA LEU A 26 -0.67 1.88 -26.58
C LEU A 26 0.35 1.47 -25.50
N GLY A 27 0.36 0.20 -25.09
CA GLY A 27 1.35 -0.34 -24.15
C GLY A 27 2.78 -0.34 -24.71
N LYS A 28 2.95 -0.58 -26.01
CA LYS A 28 4.25 -0.49 -26.71
C LYS A 28 4.70 0.97 -26.92
N GLY A 29 3.77 1.91 -26.99
CA GLY A 29 4.05 3.36 -27.05
C GLY A 29 4.55 3.95 -25.73
N ALA A 30 4.02 3.47 -24.59
CA ALA A 30 4.43 3.92 -23.26
C ALA A 30 5.89 3.56 -22.90
N SER A 31 6.43 2.49 -23.50
CA SER A 31 7.80 2.03 -23.23
C SER A 31 8.89 2.74 -24.05
N LYS A 32 8.53 3.54 -25.07
CA LYS A 32 9.51 4.15 -25.99
C LYS A 32 10.06 5.50 -25.55
N SER A 33 9.53 6.13 -24.50
CA SER A 33 10.06 7.40 -23.97
C SER A 33 10.70 7.29 -22.59
N ILE A 34 10.88 6.08 -22.06
CA ILE A 34 11.54 5.89 -20.77
C ILE A 34 13.00 5.59 -21.03
N HIS A 35 13.85 6.62 -20.91
CA HIS A 35 15.29 6.43 -20.95
C HIS A 35 15.70 5.39 -19.88
N PRO A 36 16.47 4.33 -20.20
CA PRO A 36 16.84 3.28 -19.25
C PRO A 36 17.56 3.84 -18.01
N ASN A 37 18.23 4.99 -18.15
CA ASN A 37 18.86 5.71 -17.03
C ASN A 37 17.88 6.31 -16.01
N GLN A 38 16.62 6.57 -16.37
CA GLN A 38 15.62 7.07 -15.40
C GLN A 38 15.09 5.95 -14.51
N GLN A 39 14.84 4.76 -15.05
CA GLN A 39 14.40 3.60 -14.25
C GLN A 39 15.51 3.17 -13.28
N GLN A 40 16.77 3.06 -13.74
CA GLN A 40 17.89 2.72 -12.84
C GLN A 40 18.08 3.73 -11.70
N ARG A 41 17.96 5.04 -11.97
CA ARG A 41 18.04 6.07 -10.93
C ARG A 41 16.90 5.99 -9.92
N GLN A 42 15.68 5.65 -10.37
CA GLN A 42 14.54 5.48 -9.47
C GLN A 42 14.72 4.27 -8.56
N HIS A 43 15.18 3.13 -9.10
CA HIS A 43 15.49 1.95 -8.29
C HIS A 43 16.57 2.24 -7.24
N TYR A 44 17.62 2.98 -7.60
CA TYR A 44 18.69 3.34 -6.67
C TYR A 44 18.18 4.20 -5.50
N LYS A 45 17.44 5.27 -5.81
CA LYS A 45 16.83 6.14 -4.79
C LYS A 45 15.88 5.37 -3.86
N THR A 46 15.14 4.42 -4.43
CA THR A 46 14.18 3.60 -3.69
C THR A 46 14.89 2.66 -2.72
N ASN A 47 15.93 1.98 -3.19
CA ASN A 47 16.73 1.08 -2.36
C ASN A 47 17.50 1.84 -1.26
N GLU A 48 18.00 3.04 -1.57
CA GLU A 48 18.62 3.92 -0.59
C GLU A 48 17.64 4.29 0.52
N LEU A 49 16.42 4.70 0.17
CA LEU A 49 15.38 5.03 1.14
C LEU A 49 15.01 3.85 2.04
N ILE A 50 14.80 2.66 1.46
CA ILE A 50 14.51 1.44 2.23
C ILE A 50 15.64 1.15 3.22
N ARG A 51 16.90 1.27 2.79
CA ARG A 51 18.07 1.06 3.66
C ARG A 51 18.13 2.08 4.78
N THR A 52 17.83 3.36 4.51
CA THR A 52 17.81 4.41 5.54
C THR A 52 16.79 4.09 6.62
N TYR A 53 15.55 3.74 6.26
CA TYR A 53 14.54 3.32 7.23
C TYR A 53 14.97 2.08 8.02
N ALA A 54 15.52 1.07 7.32
CA ALA A 54 15.99 -0.16 7.96
C ALA A 54 17.12 0.09 8.97
N ASN A 55 18.02 1.04 8.70
CA ASN A 55 19.08 1.44 9.63
C ASN A 55 18.54 2.06 10.93
N GLU A 56 17.37 2.70 10.86
CA GLU A 56 16.67 3.26 12.02
C GLU A 56 15.79 2.22 12.76
N GLY A 57 15.75 0.98 12.24
CA GLY A 57 14.92 -0.10 12.77
C GLY A 57 13.46 -0.01 12.36
N VAL A 58 13.15 0.64 11.23
CA VAL A 58 11.80 0.79 10.68
C VAL A 58 11.69 0.03 9.37
N GLU A 59 10.64 -0.76 9.20
CA GLU A 59 10.38 -1.45 7.94
C GLU A 59 9.57 -0.54 7.00
N LEU A 60 10.07 -0.31 5.79
CA LEU A 60 9.41 0.50 4.78
C LEU A 60 8.85 -0.38 3.64
N LEU A 61 7.53 -0.32 3.48
CA LEU A 61 6.83 -0.87 2.33
C LEU A 61 6.46 0.24 1.36
N LEU A 62 6.55 -0.02 0.07
CA LEU A 62 6.31 0.98 -0.98
C LEU A 62 5.12 0.59 -1.82
N SER A 63 4.18 1.52 -1.96
CA SER A 63 3.03 1.31 -2.84
C SER A 63 3.44 1.43 -4.32
N PRO A 64 2.69 0.81 -5.24
CA PRO A 64 2.88 1.03 -6.68
C PRO A 64 2.88 2.51 -7.07
N GLN A 65 3.70 2.90 -8.06
CA GLN A 65 3.91 4.30 -8.47
C GLN A 65 2.63 5.06 -8.86
N GLY A 66 1.59 4.36 -9.33
CA GLY A 66 0.30 4.97 -9.69
C GLY A 66 -0.59 5.33 -8.50
N MET A 67 -0.29 4.86 -7.30
CA MET A 67 -1.11 5.09 -6.11
C MET A 67 -1.03 6.55 -5.66
N GLU A 68 -2.17 7.11 -5.23
CA GLU A 68 -2.23 8.50 -4.77
C GLU A 68 -1.29 8.76 -3.59
N ARG A 69 -1.23 7.83 -2.62
CA ARG A 69 -0.31 7.91 -1.48
C ARG A 69 1.13 8.07 -1.96
N ARG A 70 1.57 7.21 -2.89
CA ARG A 70 2.92 7.26 -3.48
C ARG A 70 3.20 8.58 -4.20
N ARG A 71 2.22 9.15 -4.89
CA ARG A 71 2.36 10.46 -5.56
C ARG A 71 2.50 11.63 -4.60
N LYS A 72 1.95 11.51 -3.39
CA LYS A 72 2.08 12.50 -2.31
C LYS A 72 3.38 12.33 -1.50
N ASP A 73 4.09 11.21 -1.67
CA ASP A 73 5.30 10.92 -0.91
C ASP A 73 6.48 11.77 -1.41
N HIS A 74 6.90 12.71 -0.58
CA HIS A 74 8.07 13.55 -0.78
C HIS A 74 9.18 13.20 0.22
N THR A 75 9.20 11.97 0.73
CA THR A 75 10.24 11.49 1.64
C THR A 75 11.55 11.28 0.91
N PHE A 76 12.65 11.78 1.47
CA PHE A 76 14.00 11.55 0.97
C PHE A 76 15.03 11.66 2.09
N PHE A 77 16.19 11.02 1.89
CA PHE A 77 17.34 11.21 2.76
C PHE A 77 18.12 12.45 2.33
N ASP A 78 18.28 13.43 3.23
CA ASP A 78 19.08 14.62 2.96
C ASP A 78 20.53 14.36 3.34
N THR A 79 21.36 14.06 2.35
CA THR A 79 22.78 13.74 2.55
C THR A 79 23.60 14.90 3.12
N ARG A 80 23.14 16.16 2.98
CA ARG A 80 23.84 17.31 3.55
C ARG A 80 23.56 17.46 5.03
N ALA A 81 22.31 17.24 5.42
CA ALA A 81 21.90 17.28 6.82
C ALA A 81 22.20 15.96 7.55
N GLY A 82 22.41 14.86 6.81
CA GLY A 82 22.65 13.54 7.36
C GLY A 82 21.40 12.93 8.01
N GLU A 83 20.21 13.35 7.60
CA GLU A 83 18.95 12.95 8.24
C GLU A 83 17.85 12.69 7.21
N LEU A 84 16.90 11.82 7.58
CA LEU A 84 15.71 11.58 6.78
C LEU A 84 14.72 12.74 6.92
N LYS A 85 14.24 13.22 5.77
CA LYS A 85 13.14 14.18 5.66
C LYS A 85 11.91 13.45 5.16
N MET A 86 10.92 13.33 6.02
CA MET A 86 9.72 12.53 5.80
C MET A 86 8.53 13.38 5.36
N THR A 87 7.68 12.73 4.58
CA THR A 87 6.25 13.09 4.52
C THR A 87 5.55 12.43 5.70
N CYS A 88 4.45 13.00 6.17
CA CYS A 88 3.62 12.39 7.20
C CYS A 88 2.17 12.82 7.00
N ASP A 89 1.25 11.88 7.13
CA ASP A 89 -0.18 12.22 7.25
C ASP A 89 -0.49 12.51 8.70
N ILE A 90 -1.16 13.62 8.97
CA ILE A 90 -1.73 13.91 10.28
C ILE A 90 -3.25 13.85 10.15
N VAL A 91 -3.86 12.96 10.93
CA VAL A 91 -5.29 12.65 10.92
C VAL A 91 -5.91 13.14 12.22
N GLU A 92 -6.90 14.01 12.12
CA GLU A 92 -7.70 14.52 13.24
C GLU A 92 -9.19 14.37 12.90
N GLY A 93 -9.82 13.30 13.39
CA GLY A 93 -11.15 12.90 12.95
C GLY A 93 -11.17 12.63 11.44
N ASP A 94 -12.05 13.32 10.70
CA ASP A 94 -12.14 13.22 9.24
C ASP A 94 -11.13 14.10 8.49
N ASN A 95 -10.40 14.95 9.21
CA ASN A 95 -9.43 15.85 8.59
C ASN A 95 -8.08 15.15 8.41
N ILE A 96 -7.66 14.97 7.17
CA ILE A 96 -6.34 14.44 6.81
C ILE A 96 -5.51 15.57 6.22
N ARG A 97 -4.33 15.81 6.81
CA ARG A 97 -3.35 16.79 6.34
C ARG A 97 -2.03 16.09 6.05
N VAL A 98 -1.58 16.19 4.80
CA VAL A 98 -0.25 15.71 4.39
C VAL A 98 0.75 16.82 4.72
N VAL A 99 1.72 16.53 5.56
CA VAL A 99 2.84 17.44 5.89
C VAL A 99 4.13 16.89 5.32
N HIS A 100 4.98 17.78 4.82
CA HIS A 100 6.28 17.42 4.24
C HIS A 100 7.43 18.03 5.04
N GLN A 101 8.63 17.53 4.78
CA GLN A 101 9.87 17.98 5.41
C GLN A 101 9.78 17.89 6.94
N VAL A 102 9.30 16.74 7.42
CA VAL A 102 9.37 16.36 8.83
C VAL A 102 10.73 15.71 9.04
N LEU A 103 11.59 16.32 9.85
CA LEU A 103 12.91 15.73 10.12
C LEU A 103 12.73 14.53 11.06
N GLN A 104 13.51 13.48 10.87
CA GLN A 104 13.44 12.28 11.71
C GLN A 104 13.68 12.57 13.19
N SER A 105 14.49 13.59 13.47
CA SER A 105 14.84 14.10 14.81
C SER A 105 13.78 15.02 15.43
N MET A 106 12.71 15.37 14.71
CA MET A 106 11.66 16.21 15.27
C MET A 106 10.84 15.42 16.30
N THR A 107 10.59 16.05 17.45
CA THR A 107 9.63 15.51 18.40
C THR A 107 8.20 15.65 17.89
N ILE A 108 7.31 14.75 18.32
CA ILE A 108 5.88 14.82 17.99
C ILE A 108 5.31 16.21 18.34
N GLN A 109 5.63 16.76 19.51
CA GLN A 109 5.24 18.11 19.90
C GLN A 109 5.72 19.18 18.90
N SER A 110 6.97 19.09 18.44
CA SER A 110 7.53 20.05 17.50
C SER A 110 6.83 19.98 16.14
N ILE A 111 6.45 18.79 15.70
CA ILE A 111 5.69 18.58 14.46
C ILE A 111 4.33 19.26 14.57
N LEU A 112 3.57 18.97 15.63
CA LEU A 112 2.24 19.55 15.84
C LEU A 112 2.30 21.09 15.94
N LYS A 113 3.29 21.62 16.66
CA LYS A 113 3.45 23.06 16.79
C LYS A 113 3.86 23.73 15.49
N GLN A 114 4.88 23.22 14.80
CA GLN A 114 5.44 23.89 13.61
C GLN A 114 4.63 23.66 12.33
N LYS A 115 4.01 22.48 12.19
CA LYS A 115 3.29 22.11 10.96
C LYS A 115 1.79 22.35 11.06
N LEU A 116 1.22 22.33 12.27
CA LEU A 116 -0.23 22.53 12.49
C LEU A 116 -0.57 23.78 13.31
N ASN A 117 0.43 24.54 13.81
CA ASN A 117 0.22 25.69 14.69
C ASN A 117 -0.60 25.35 15.95
N MET A 118 -0.40 24.14 16.50
CA MET A 118 -1.07 23.70 17.72
C MET A 118 -0.20 24.04 18.93
N ASP A 119 -0.59 25.08 19.68
CA ASP A 119 0.13 25.52 20.88
C ASP A 119 -0.27 24.75 22.15
N ASP A 120 -1.51 24.25 22.21
CA ASP A 120 -1.99 23.40 23.31
C ASP A 120 -2.33 22.00 22.79
N ILE A 121 -1.52 21.03 23.21
CA ILE A 121 -1.68 19.59 22.90
C ILE A 121 -1.85 18.75 24.17
N SER A 122 -2.07 19.39 25.33
CA SER A 122 -2.07 18.72 26.63
C SER A 122 -3.19 17.67 26.79
N CYS A 123 -4.32 17.89 26.13
CA CYS A 123 -5.46 16.97 26.14
C CYS A 123 -5.53 16.03 24.93
N LEU A 124 -4.53 16.07 24.03
CA LEU A 124 -4.52 15.24 22.85
C LEU A 124 -3.72 13.96 23.08
N HIS A 125 -4.27 12.85 22.60
CA HIS A 125 -3.58 11.60 22.46
C HIS A 125 -3.07 11.45 21.03
N THR A 126 -1.77 11.20 20.88
CA THR A 126 -1.14 10.98 19.58
C THR A 126 -0.80 9.51 19.41
N TYR A 127 -1.06 8.99 18.21
CA TYR A 127 -0.77 7.61 17.84
C TYR A 127 -0.10 7.54 16.48
N ILE A 128 0.71 6.51 16.26
CA ILE A 128 1.21 6.11 14.94
C ILE A 128 0.43 4.90 14.48
N LYS A 129 -0.01 4.95 13.22
CA LYS A 129 -0.67 3.81 12.57
C LYS A 129 0.38 2.89 11.96
N SER A 130 0.46 1.68 12.51
CA SER A 130 1.24 0.58 11.94
C SER A 130 0.48 -0.10 10.80
N GLN A 131 1.19 -0.74 9.87
CA GLN A 131 0.60 -1.52 8.77
C GLN A 131 -0.43 -2.55 9.24
N ASP A 132 -0.17 -3.21 10.38
CA ASP A 132 -1.04 -4.25 10.96
C ASP A 132 -2.38 -3.70 11.52
N GLY A 133 -2.64 -2.41 11.30
CA GLY A 133 -3.83 -1.73 11.77
C GLY A 133 -3.79 -1.45 13.27
N ARG A 134 -2.63 -1.54 13.93
CA ARG A 134 -2.51 -1.13 15.33
C ARG A 134 -2.20 0.35 15.45
N ASN A 135 -2.78 0.94 16.50
CA ASN A 135 -2.44 2.29 16.96
C ASN A 135 -1.38 2.16 18.05
N ILE A 136 -0.18 2.65 17.76
CA ILE A 136 0.92 2.70 18.72
C ILE A 136 0.87 4.08 19.36
N LYS A 137 0.69 4.14 20.68
CA LYS A 137 0.66 5.41 21.40
C LYS A 137 2.04 6.05 21.33
N ALA A 138 2.08 7.32 20.94
CA ALA A 138 3.29 8.13 20.85
C ALA A 138 3.35 9.11 22.01
N GLU A 139 4.53 9.29 22.61
CA GLU A 139 4.72 10.38 23.57
C GLU A 139 5.09 11.68 22.85
N HIS A 140 4.56 12.81 23.33
CA HIS A 140 4.79 14.11 22.68
C HIS A 140 6.26 14.55 22.69
N SER A 141 7.03 14.07 23.67
CA SER A 141 8.47 14.32 23.81
C SER A 141 9.36 13.41 22.95
N GLU A 142 8.83 12.30 22.41
CA GLU A 142 9.60 11.38 21.59
C GLU A 142 9.84 11.95 20.20
N GLU A 143 11.01 11.63 19.65
CA GLU A 143 11.32 11.85 18.24
C GLU A 143 10.44 10.92 17.39
N ILE A 144 9.99 11.43 16.23
CA ILE A 144 9.12 10.66 15.35
C ILE A 144 9.76 9.35 14.91
N ILE A 145 11.08 9.33 14.68
CA ILE A 145 11.78 8.11 14.25
C ILE A 145 11.85 7.06 15.35
N GLU A 146 12.05 7.48 16.60
CA GLU A 146 12.05 6.59 17.77
C GLU A 146 10.66 5.96 17.97
N THR A 147 9.61 6.75 17.77
CA THR A 147 8.22 6.27 17.84
C THR A 147 7.91 5.24 16.74
N LEU A 148 8.57 5.37 15.58
CA LEU A 148 8.42 4.45 14.44
C LEU A 148 9.29 3.20 14.55
N ARG A 149 10.25 3.14 15.47
CA ARG A 149 11.18 2.02 15.58
C ARG A 149 10.44 0.73 15.92
N GLY A 150 10.74 -0.33 15.18
CA GLY A 150 10.07 -1.62 15.29
C GLY A 150 8.69 -1.67 14.64
N THR A 151 8.31 -0.65 13.86
CA THR A 151 7.04 -0.59 13.13
C THR A 151 7.25 -0.74 11.63
N THR A 152 6.17 -1.10 10.94
CA THR A 152 6.13 -1.17 9.47
C THR A 152 5.29 -0.02 8.93
N VAL A 153 5.90 0.76 8.04
CA VAL A 153 5.34 1.96 7.41
C VAL A 153 5.10 1.70 5.94
N ILE A 154 3.93 2.11 5.43
CA ILE A 154 3.65 2.10 3.98
C ILE A 154 3.86 3.51 3.43
N ASP A 155 4.83 3.69 2.54
CA ASP A 155 5.30 4.94 1.94
C ASP A 155 5.82 5.98 2.95
N TYR A 156 4.95 6.46 3.85
CA TYR A 156 5.28 7.42 4.90
C TYR A 156 4.33 7.28 6.11
N PRO A 157 4.76 7.70 7.32
CA PRO A 157 4.01 7.49 8.56
C PRO A 157 2.69 8.26 8.61
N VAL A 158 1.76 7.74 9.41
CA VAL A 158 0.47 8.37 9.71
C VAL A 158 0.38 8.62 11.22
N LEU A 159 0.29 9.88 11.59
CA LEU A 159 0.02 10.36 12.95
C LEU A 159 -1.48 10.58 13.12
N VAL A 160 -2.06 9.95 14.12
CA VAL A 160 -3.48 10.09 14.46
C VAL A 160 -3.60 10.86 15.77
N LEU A 161 -4.38 11.93 15.73
CA LEU A 161 -4.70 12.78 16.87
C LEU A 161 -6.11 12.49 17.33
N SER A 162 -6.29 12.29 18.64
CA SER A 162 -7.60 12.10 19.23
C SER A 162 -7.70 12.77 20.59
N SER A 163 -8.86 13.38 20.87
CA SER A 163 -9.20 13.88 22.20
C SER A 163 -9.54 12.76 23.19
N THR A 164 -9.78 11.55 22.69
CA THR A 164 -10.09 10.37 23.50
C THR A 164 -9.06 9.28 23.25
N PRO A 165 -8.73 8.44 24.25
CA PRO A 165 -7.84 7.33 24.03
C PRO A 165 -8.40 6.37 22.97
N LEU A 166 -7.63 6.10 21.92
CA LEU A 166 -8.00 5.13 20.89
C LEU A 166 -7.66 3.71 21.34
N ASP A 167 -8.49 2.76 20.91
CA ASP A 167 -8.19 1.33 21.03
C ASP A 167 -6.88 0.98 20.32
N LYS A 168 -6.19 -0.04 20.85
CA LYS A 168 -4.93 -0.56 20.27
C LYS A 168 -5.08 -1.06 18.83
N ARG A 169 -6.30 -1.37 18.39
CA ARG A 169 -6.60 -1.86 17.04
C ARG A 169 -7.50 -0.86 16.33
N TRP A 170 -6.99 -0.24 15.28
CA TRP A 170 -7.75 0.59 14.36
C TRP A 170 -8.72 -0.32 13.60
N ARG A 171 -10.01 -0.24 13.93
CA ARG A 171 -11.04 -0.72 13.02
C ARG A 171 -11.15 0.33 11.93
N THR A 172 -10.72 0.01 10.71
CA THR A 172 -11.30 0.70 9.55
C THR A 172 -12.79 0.48 9.68
N GLU A 173 -13.55 1.55 9.88
CA GLU A 173 -14.99 1.50 9.79
C GLU A 173 -15.30 1.10 8.35
N GLU A 174 -15.51 -0.20 8.12
CA GLU A 174 -15.88 -0.73 6.82
C GLU A 174 -17.29 -0.22 6.52
N HIS A 175 -17.39 0.99 5.98
CA HIS A 175 -18.56 1.44 5.25
C HIS A 175 -18.62 0.69 3.91
N MET A 176 -18.70 -0.63 3.95
CA MET A 176 -19.34 -1.41 2.90
C MET A 176 -20.85 -1.19 3.07
N LYS A 177 -21.35 -0.04 2.61
CA LYS A 177 -22.76 0.02 2.22
C LYS A 177 -22.88 -0.92 1.02
N PHE A 178 -23.21 -2.18 1.29
CA PHE A 178 -23.92 -2.96 0.30
C PHE A 178 -25.25 -2.24 0.13
N ASP A 179 -25.45 -1.62 -1.04
CA ASP A 179 -26.76 -1.18 -1.47
C ASP A 179 -27.65 -2.43 -1.50
N ASN A 180 -28.34 -2.68 -0.40
CA ASN A 180 -29.30 -3.77 -0.28
C ASN A 180 -30.66 -3.26 -0.75
N ASP A 181 -30.70 -2.82 -2.01
CA ASP A 181 -31.93 -2.70 -2.77
C ASP A 181 -32.11 -4.00 -3.57
N SER A 182 -32.45 -5.07 -2.85
CA SER A 182 -32.98 -6.30 -3.45
C SER A 182 -34.38 -6.53 -2.92
N ASP A 183 -35.32 -5.77 -3.46
CA ASP A 183 -36.72 -6.18 -3.51
C ASP A 183 -36.97 -6.95 -4.82
N ASP A 184 -37.71 -8.04 -4.67
CA ASP A 184 -38.46 -8.78 -5.69
C ASP A 184 -37.69 -9.63 -6.71
N SER A 185 -37.57 -10.94 -6.44
CA SER A 185 -38.57 -11.89 -6.96
C SER A 185 -38.17 -13.36 -6.72
N ASP A 186 -39.08 -14.07 -6.05
CA ASP A 186 -39.11 -15.52 -5.89
C ASP A 186 -39.06 -16.28 -7.22
N SER A 187 -38.20 -17.30 -7.30
CA SER A 187 -38.60 -18.55 -7.96
C SER A 187 -37.83 -19.75 -7.40
N SER A 188 -38.54 -20.53 -6.60
CA SER A 188 -38.20 -21.85 -6.10
C SER A 188 -38.15 -22.90 -7.21
N ILE A 189 -37.04 -23.65 -7.31
CA ILE A 189 -37.05 -25.04 -7.80
C ILE A 189 -36.06 -25.89 -6.99
N SER A 190 -36.55 -27.02 -6.51
CA SER A 190 -35.86 -27.98 -5.65
C SER A 190 -35.57 -29.31 -6.36
N SER A 191 -34.54 -30.01 -5.87
CA SER A 191 -34.24 -31.47 -5.95
C SER A 191 -33.84 -32.06 -7.33
N SER A 192 -32.90 -33.00 -7.49
CA SER A 192 -32.06 -33.80 -6.58
C SER A 192 -31.06 -34.68 -7.38
N SER A 193 -29.94 -35.05 -6.71
CA SER A 193 -29.13 -36.31 -6.78
C SER A 193 -28.36 -36.70 -8.05
N SER A 194 -27.02 -36.85 -7.95
CA SER A 194 -26.36 -38.15 -7.72
C SER A 194 -24.84 -38.11 -7.97
N ASP A 195 -24.14 -38.85 -7.09
CA ASP A 195 -22.70 -39.09 -6.92
C ASP A 195 -21.89 -39.51 -8.16
N SER A 196 -20.59 -39.20 -8.16
CA SER A 196 -19.51 -40.13 -8.58
C SER A 196 -18.11 -39.66 -8.16
N ASP A 197 -17.32 -40.65 -7.75
CA ASP A 197 -16.06 -40.65 -7.00
C ASP A 197 -14.77 -40.34 -7.78
N SER A 198 -13.72 -40.06 -6.98
CA SER A 198 -12.27 -40.33 -7.19
C SER A 198 -11.53 -39.44 -8.22
N SER A 199 -10.40 -38.82 -7.90
CA SER A 199 -9.18 -39.50 -7.47
C SER A 199 -8.25 -38.62 -6.64
N ASP A 200 -7.66 -39.25 -5.63
CA ASP A 200 -6.45 -38.85 -4.92
C ASP A 200 -5.32 -38.45 -5.87
N SER A 201 -4.51 -37.49 -5.44
CA SER A 201 -3.13 -37.35 -5.89
C SER A 201 -2.29 -37.03 -4.67
N ASP A 202 -1.76 -38.10 -4.09
CA ASP A 202 -0.93 -38.13 -2.90
C ASP A 202 0.28 -37.20 -2.99
N LEU A 203 0.49 -36.51 -1.88
CA LEU A 203 1.75 -35.91 -1.48
C LEU A 203 2.73 -37.03 -1.11
N SER A 204 3.60 -37.43 -2.05
CA SER A 204 4.82 -38.18 -1.71
C SER A 204 5.95 -37.87 -2.69
N GLY A 205 6.99 -37.18 -2.20
CA GLY A 205 8.19 -36.88 -2.97
C GLY A 205 9.17 -36.03 -2.18
N ILE A 206 9.69 -36.56 -1.08
CA ILE A 206 10.84 -36.03 -0.36
C ILE A 206 12.13 -36.44 -1.09
N ALA A 207 13.03 -35.46 -1.20
CA ALA A 207 14.48 -35.51 -1.38
C ALA A 207 15.06 -36.12 -2.67
N ASP A 208 15.85 -35.29 -3.38
CA ASP A 208 17.23 -35.66 -3.72
C ASP A 208 18.08 -34.39 -3.89
N ASP A 209 19.16 -34.36 -3.11
CA ASP A 209 20.45 -33.67 -3.22
C ASP A 209 20.63 -32.50 -4.22
N ALA A 210 20.92 -31.33 -3.67
CA ALA A 210 21.85 -30.38 -4.28
C ALA A 210 22.84 -29.89 -3.22
N ASP A 211 23.98 -30.57 -3.20
CA ASP A 211 25.19 -30.23 -2.47
C ASP A 211 25.69 -28.86 -2.95
N ILE A 212 25.72 -27.87 -2.04
CA ILE A 212 26.22 -26.52 -2.33
C ILE A 212 27.69 -26.48 -1.91
N THR A 213 28.59 -26.62 -2.88
CA THR A 213 30.00 -26.26 -2.71
C THR A 213 30.20 -24.78 -3.04
N ILE A 214 30.68 -24.01 -2.06
CA ILE A 214 31.14 -22.63 -2.25
C ILE A 214 32.67 -22.67 -2.21
N ASP A 215 33.29 -22.52 -3.38
CA ASP A 215 34.72 -22.25 -3.49
C ASP A 215 34.98 -20.77 -3.18
N ILE A 216 35.83 -20.54 -2.18
CA ILE A 216 36.36 -19.23 -1.82
C ILE A 216 37.68 -19.05 -2.58
N ASN A 217 37.75 -18.05 -3.46
CA ASN A 217 39.00 -17.44 -3.93
C ASN A 217 38.95 -15.94 -3.68
#